data_AF-M1ZZZ8-F1
#
_entry.id   AF-M1ZZZ8-F1
#
_cell.length_a   1.000
_cell.length_b   1.000
_cell.length_c   1.000
_cell.angle_alpha   90.00
_cell.angle_beta   90.00
_cell.angle_gamma   90.00
#
_symmetry.space_group_name_H-M   'P 1'
#
loop_
_entity.id
_entity.type
_entity.pdbx_description
1 polymer ?
#
loop_
_entity_poly.entity_id
_entity_poly.type
_entity_poly.pdbx_seq_one_letter_code
_entity_poly.pdbx_strand_id
1 'polypeptide(L)' 'MKDTKLKIEILPGNAICKKCNKVFNLIENSNKCPNCVSKDWEILCGKEFMIKEIVAF' A
#
# COMPACT_ATOMS: atom_id res chain seq x y z
N MET A 1 30.61 1.03 -7.65
CA MET A 1 29.29 0.35 -7.69
C MET A 1 28.75 0.34 -9.13
N LYS A 2 29.37 -0.41 -10.05
CA LYS A 2 28.91 -0.46 -11.46
C LYS A 2 27.95 -1.61 -11.76
N ASP A 3 27.84 -2.60 -10.86
CA ASP A 3 27.12 -3.86 -11.12
C ASP A 3 25.99 -4.16 -10.11
N THR A 4 25.43 -3.14 -9.46
CA THR A 4 24.29 -3.32 -8.55
C THR A 4 22.97 -3.35 -9.33
N LYS A 5 22.17 -4.42 -9.18
CA LYS A 5 20.82 -4.52 -9.75
C LYS A 5 19.78 -4.09 -8.72
N LEU A 6 18.98 -3.07 -9.04
CA LEU A 6 17.83 -2.67 -8.24
C LEU A 6 16.58 -3.43 -8.73
N LYS A 7 15.88 -4.08 -7.81
CA LYS A 7 14.56 -4.68 -8.06
C LYS A 7 13.51 -3.89 -7.27
N ILE A 8 12.49 -3.38 -7.96
CA ILE A 8 11.38 -2.63 -7.36
C ILE A 8 10.16 -3.54 -7.30
N GLU A 9 9.52 -3.63 -6.13
CA GLU A 9 8.24 -4.29 -5.93
C GLU A 9 7.18 -3.22 -5.64
N ILE A 10 6.12 -3.17 -6.44
CA ILE A 10 5.00 -2.23 -6.22
C ILE A 10 4.00 -2.93 -5.30
N LEU A 11 3.80 -2.38 -4.11
CA LEU A 11 2.78 -2.84 -3.18
C LEU A 11 1.49 -2.01 -3.35
N PRO A 12 0.31 -2.64 -3.32
CA PRO A 12 -0.95 -1.92 -3.43
C PRO A 12 -1.18 -1.04 -2.19
N GLY A 13 -1.68 0.17 -2.41
CA GLY A 13 -2.06 1.09 -1.33
C GLY A 13 -3.38 0.67 -0.70
N ASN A 14 -3.35 -0.25 0.25
CA ASN A 14 -4.54 -0.72 0.94
C ASN A 14 -4.88 0.15 2.16
N ALA A 15 -6.18 0.33 2.40
CA ALA A 15 -6.72 1.03 3.56
C ALA A 15 -7.73 0.17 4.31
N ILE A 16 -7.86 0.38 5.62
CA ILE A 16 -8.89 -0.19 6.47
C ILE A 16 -9.98 0.85 6.74
N CYS A 17 -11.23 0.52 6.43
CA CYS A 17 -12.35 1.40 6.76
C CYS A 17 -12.62 1.39 8.27
N LYS A 18 -12.68 2.56 8.89
CA LYS A 18 -12.94 2.70 10.33
C LYS A 18 -14.40 2.43 10.72
N LYS A 19 -15.32 2.38 9.75
CA LYS A 19 -16.75 2.13 10.00
C LYS A 19 -17.17 0.67 9.91
N CYS A 20 -16.59 -0.09 8.98
CA CYS A 20 -16.96 -1.49 8.78
C CYS A 20 -15.77 -2.46 8.83
N ASN A 21 -14.58 -1.98 9.17
CA ASN A 21 -13.33 -2.75 9.27
C ASN A 21 -12.92 -3.49 8.00
N LYS A 22 -13.51 -3.16 6.85
CA LYS A 22 -13.12 -3.75 5.56
C LYS A 22 -11.79 -3.17 5.10
N VAL A 23 -10.88 -4.06 4.69
CA VAL A 23 -9.66 -3.71 3.97
C VAL A 23 -9.96 -3.61 2.48
N PHE A 24 -9.49 -2.56 1.82
CA PHE A 24 -9.73 -2.31 0.40
C PHE A 24 -8.57 -1.53 -0.24
N ASN A 25 -8.38 -1.68 -1.55
CA ASN A 25 -7.41 -0.88 -2.30
C ASN A 25 -7.90 0.56 -2.43
N LEU A 26 -7.13 1.51 -1.93
CA LEU A 26 -7.55 2.90 -1.81
C LEU A 26 -7.71 3.58 -3.18
N ILE A 27 -6.77 3.34 -4.10
CA ILE A 27 -6.72 3.96 -5.42
C ILE A 27 -7.83 3.40 -6.31
N GLU A 28 -7.96 2.08 -6.35
CA GLU A 28 -8.99 1.39 -7.16
C GLU A 28 -10.41 1.78 -6.74
N ASN A 29 -10.61 2.09 -5.45
CA ASN A 29 -11.92 2.43 -4.90
C ASN A 29 -12.12 3.94 -4.69
N SER A 30 -11.35 4.80 -5.39
CA SER A 30 -11.52 6.26 -5.39
C SER A 30 -11.60 6.87 -3.98
N ASN A 31 -10.72 6.43 -3.07
CA ASN A 31 -10.66 6.89 -1.68
C ASN A 31 -11.93 6.64 -0.85
N LYS A 32 -12.72 5.62 -1.20
CA LYS A 32 -14.01 5.33 -0.57
C LYS A 32 -14.18 3.84 -0.31
N CYS A 33 -14.68 3.48 0.86
CA CYS A 33 -14.92 2.08 1.17
C CYS A 33 -16.00 1.50 0.22
N PRO A 34 -15.74 0.41 -0.51
CA PRO A 34 -16.72 -0.18 -1.43
C PRO A 34 -17.88 -0.89 -0.71
N ASN A 35 -17.76 -1.12 0.60
CA ASN A 35 -18.77 -1.85 1.37
C ASN A 35 -19.77 -0.93 2.06
N CYS A 36 -19.29 0.11 2.74
CA CYS A 36 -20.16 1.02 3.50
C CYS A 36 -20.13 2.46 2.97
N VAL A 37 -19.46 2.71 1.83
CA VAL A 37 -19.49 4.02 1.14
C VAL A 37 -18.83 5.14 1.98
N SER A 38 -18.24 4.80 3.13
CA SER A 38 -17.54 5.72 4.02
C SER A 38 -16.22 6.22 3.42
N LYS A 39 -15.89 7.48 3.69
CA LYS A 39 -14.57 8.08 3.44
C LYS A 39 -13.67 8.06 4.68
N ASP A 40 -14.14 7.46 5.76
CA ASP A 40 -13.41 7.29 7.01
C ASP A 40 -12.63 5.97 6.99
N TRP A 41 -11.32 6.09 6.74
CA TRP A 41 -10.38 4.98 6.59
C TRP A 41 -8.97 5.40 7.02
N GLU A 42 -8.16 4.41 7.35
CA GLU A 42 -6.73 4.58 7.64
C GLU A 42 -5.91 3.74 6.66
N ILE A 43 -4.80 4.28 6.17
CA ILE A 43 -3.92 3.56 5.25
C ILE A 43 -3.13 2.50 6.00
N LEU A 44 -3.03 1.29 5.44
CA LEU A 44 -2.25 0.19 6.00
C LEU A 44 -0.85 0.12 5.40
N CYS A 45 -0.73 0.37 4.09
CA CYS A 45 0.53 0.28 3.36
C CYS A 45 0.49 1.13 2.08
N GLY A 46 1.66 1.31 1.44
CA GLY A 46 1.78 2.02 0.15
C GLY A 46 2.02 3.52 0.24
N LYS A 47 2.42 4.06 1.41
CA LYS A 47 2.89 5.44 1.55
C LYS A 47 4.41 5.62 1.48
N GLU A 48 5.16 4.52 1.55
CA GLU A 48 6.60 4.57 1.80
C GLU A 48 7.37 3.74 0.78
N PHE A 49 8.56 4.21 0.39
CA PHE A 49 9.54 3.43 -0.36
C PHE A 49 10.44 2.71 0.64
N MET A 50 10.22 1.41 0.83
CA MET A 50 11.01 0.58 1.74
C MET A 50 12.07 -0.22 0.98
N ILE A 51 13.30 -0.21 1.50
CA ILE A 51 14.35 -1.13 1.07
C ILE A 51 14.09 -2.47 1.76
N LYS A 52 13.66 -3.47 1.00
CA LYS A 52 13.33 -4.81 1.53
C LYS A 52 14.57 -5.62 1.91
N GLU A 53 15.61 -5.58 1.08
CA GLU A 53 16.82 -6.36 1.26
C GLU A 53 18.00 -5.67 0.55
N ILE A 54 19.20 -5.81 1.13
CA ILE A 54 20.47 -5.43 0.50
C ILE A 54 21.36 -6.68 0.54
N VAL A 55 21.71 -7.20 -0.64
CA VAL A 55 22.61 -8.35 -0.77
C VAL A 55 23.99 -7.84 -1.17
N ALA A 56 25.02 -8.16 -0.38
CA ALA A 56 26.42 -7.84 -0.64
C ALA A 56 27.26 -9.11 -0.44
N PHE A 57 28.16 -9.39 -1.40
CA PHE A 57 29.08 -10.53 -1.38
C PHE A 57 30.54 -10.03 -1.34
#